data_AF-A0A6P1KZ46-F1
#
_entry.id   AF-A0A6P1KZ46-F1
#
_cell.length_a   1.000
_cell.length_b   1.000
_cell.length_c   1.000
_cell.angle_alpha   90.00
_cell.angle_beta   90.00
_cell.angle_gamma   90.00
#
_symmetry.space_group_name_H-M   'P 1'
#
loop_
_entity.id
_entity.type
_entity.pdbx_description
1 polymer ?
#
loop_
_entity_poly.entity_id
_entity_poly.type
_entity_poly.pdbx_seq_one_letter_code
_entity_poly.pdbx_strand_id
1 'polypeptide(L)'
;MVKKKDLEKIGLESQPLKFDDFVARCPEKLELRDGYMGKSKQDAKQLLAMSLQSFGLVEAVKLAPKELWLEAIKLAYGDTQDVEN
;
A
#
# COMPACT_ATOMS: atom_id res chain seq x y z
N MET A 1 1.58 7.91 -10.47
CA MET A 1 2.21 6.58 -10.44
C MET A 1 2.96 6.46 -9.11
N VAL A 2 2.75 5.40 -8.33
CA VAL A 2 3.55 5.14 -7.11
C VAL A 2 4.98 4.88 -7.57
N LYS A 3 5.95 5.65 -7.10
CA LYS A 3 7.34 5.52 -7.56
C LYS A 3 7.99 4.35 -6.82
N LYS A 4 8.95 3.65 -7.46
CA LYS A 4 9.70 2.54 -6.82
C LYS A 4 10.29 2.95 -5.46
N LYS A 5 10.85 4.16 -5.39
CA LYS A 5 11.34 4.77 -4.15
C LYS A 5 10.31 4.92 -3.02
N ASP A 6 9.02 4.95 -3.36
CA ASP A 6 7.93 5.05 -2.37
C ASP A 6 7.61 3.67 -1.79
N LEU A 7 7.87 2.59 -2.54
CA LEU A 7 7.73 1.21 -2.09
C LEU A 7 8.86 0.80 -1.14
N GLU A 8 10.07 1.31 -1.38
CA GLU A 8 11.25 1.08 -0.51
C GLU A 8 11.06 1.66 0.91
N LYS A 9 10.07 2.54 1.11
CA LYS A 9 9.73 3.12 2.41
C LYS A 9 8.74 2.26 3.21
N ILE A 10 8.16 1.21 2.62
CA ILE A 10 7.20 0.32 3.27
C ILE A 10 7.98 -0.83 3.92
N GLY A 11 7.94 -0.88 5.25
CA GLY A 11 8.59 -1.91 6.06
C GLY A 11 7.60 -2.93 6.63
N LEU A 12 8.14 -4.01 7.22
CA LEU A 12 7.35 -4.94 8.03
C LEU A 12 6.72 -4.22 9.23
N GLU A 13 7.53 -3.44 9.93
CA GLU A 13 7.11 -2.56 11.02
C GLU A 13 6.84 -1.14 10.53
N SER A 14 6.09 -0.37 11.32
CA SER A 14 5.80 1.04 11.07
C SER A 14 7.07 1.86 10.80
N GLN A 15 7.01 2.73 9.80
CA GLN A 15 8.04 3.70 9.49
C GLN A 15 7.47 5.12 9.55
N PRO A 16 8.19 6.08 10.15
CA PRO A 16 7.70 7.44 10.25
C PRO A 16 7.51 8.08 8.88
N LEU A 17 6.36 8.70 8.67
CA LEU A 17 6.08 9.53 7.49
C LEU A 17 6.47 10.98 7.81
N LYS A 18 7.56 11.47 7.21
CA LYS A 18 7.98 12.86 7.37
C LYS A 18 6.95 13.82 6.79
N PHE A 19 6.81 15.01 7.38
CA PHE A 19 5.83 16.00 6.92
C PHE A 19 6.04 16.42 5.46
N ASP A 20 7.29 16.65 5.04
CA ASP A 20 7.59 17.00 3.65
C ASP A 20 7.21 15.87 2.67
N ASP A 21 7.43 14.62 3.07
CA ASP A 21 6.99 13.45 2.30
C ASP A 21 5.45 13.36 2.25
N PHE A 22 4.77 13.71 3.35
CA PHE A 22 3.32 13.80 3.39
C PHE A 22 2.82 14.87 2.40
N VAL A 23 3.32 16.10 2.46
CA VAL A 23 2.91 17.19 1.57
C VAL A 23 3.16 16.84 0.10
N ALA A 24 4.31 16.22 -0.21
CA ALA A 24 4.67 15.86 -1.59
C ALA A 24 3.85 14.70 -2.17
N ARG A 25 3.22 13.87 -1.33
CA ARG A 25 2.52 12.64 -1.74
C ARG A 25 1.02 12.68 -1.51
N CYS A 26 0.55 13.49 -0.57
CA CYS A 26 -0.86 13.58 -0.22
C CYS A 26 -1.64 14.18 -1.40
N PRO A 27 -2.74 13.55 -1.84
CA PRO A 27 -3.59 14.17 -2.84
C PRO A 27 -4.19 15.47 -2.30
N GLU A 28 -4.28 16.49 -3.16
CA GLU A 28 -4.77 17.83 -2.76
C GLU A 28 -6.18 17.82 -2.14
N LYS A 29 -7.01 16.84 -2.50
CA LYS A 29 -8.31 16.61 -1.87
C LYS A 29 -8.57 15.11 -1.71
N LEU A 30 -9.04 14.74 -0.52
CA LEU A 30 -9.58 13.43 -0.23
C LEU A 30 -11.10 13.48 -0.43
N GLU A 31 -11.58 12.83 -1.49
CA GLU A 31 -13.00 12.78 -1.85
C GLU A 31 -13.39 11.31 -2.09
N LEU A 32 -14.63 10.93 -1.80
CA LEU A 32 -15.16 9.65 -2.23
C LEU A 32 -15.74 9.82 -3.64
N ARG A 33 -15.08 9.26 -4.66
CA ARG A 33 -15.50 9.36 -6.05
C ARG A 33 -15.52 7.99 -6.71
N ASP A 34 -16.64 7.66 -7.36
CA ASP A 34 -16.86 6.38 -8.04
C ASP A 34 -16.56 5.14 -7.15
N GLY A 35 -16.77 5.28 -5.83
CA GLY A 35 -16.51 4.23 -4.84
C GLY A 35 -15.06 4.11 -4.36
N TYR A 36 -14.16 5.02 -4.76
CA TYR A 36 -12.75 5.02 -4.36
C TYR A 36 -12.38 6.26 -3.55
N MET A 37 -11.39 6.11 -2.66
CA MET A 37 -10.84 7.21 -1.87
C MET A 37 -9.84 8.02 -2.72
N GLY A 38 -10.17 9.28 -3.01
CA GLY A 38 -9.41 10.19 -3.87
C GLY A 38 -10.13 10.48 -5.19
N LYS A 39 -9.60 11.45 -5.95
CA LYS A 39 -10.21 11.87 -7.24
C LYS A 39 -9.92 10.88 -8.37
N SER A 40 -8.97 9.98 -8.17
CA SER A 40 -8.55 8.95 -9.12
C SER A 40 -8.11 7.67 -8.43
N LYS A 41 -8.11 6.54 -9.15
CA LYS A 41 -7.50 5.28 -8.68
C LYS A 41 -6.02 5.44 -8.29
N GLN A 42 -5.33 6.41 -8.89
CA GLN A 42 -3.94 6.69 -8.59
C GLN A 42 -3.78 7.35 -7.21
N ASP A 43 -4.70 8.24 -6.83
CA ASP A 43 -4.73 8.85 -5.50
C ASP A 43 -5.00 7.79 -4.43
N ALA A 44 -5.97 6.89 -4.69
CA ALA A 44 -6.27 5.76 -3.81
C ALA A 44 -5.03 4.88 -3.54
N LYS A 45 -4.26 4.57 -4.59
CA LYS A 45 -3.01 3.81 -4.46
C LYS A 45 -1.94 4.56 -3.66
N GLN A 46 -1.85 5.87 -3.84
CA GLN A 46 -0.88 6.70 -3.12
C GLN A 46 -1.21 6.79 -1.63
N LEU A 47 -2.50 6.98 -1.30
CA LEU A 47 -3.01 6.95 0.05
C LEU A 47 -2.73 5.60 0.72
N LEU A 48 -3.00 4.49 0.02
CA LEU A 48 -2.66 3.15 0.50
C LEU A 48 -1.16 3.02 0.81
N ALA A 49 -0.28 3.45 -0.09
CA ALA A 49 1.16 3.37 0.12
C ALA A 49 1.65 4.20 1.33
N MET A 50 1.07 5.38 1.55
CA MET A 50 1.38 6.21 2.73
C MET A 50 0.89 5.55 4.01
N SER A 51 -0.32 4.97 4.00
CA SER A 51 -0.87 4.22 5.13
C SER A 51 0.00 3.00 5.47
N LEU A 52 0.39 2.19 4.46
CA LEU A 52 1.24 1.02 4.68
C LEU A 52 2.61 1.39 5.25
N GLN A 53 3.19 2.51 4.84
CA GLN A 53 4.41 3.04 5.48
C GLN A 53 4.15 3.38 6.95
N SER A 54 3.08 4.11 7.24
CA SER A 54 2.80 4.60 8.60
C SER A 54 2.39 3.49 9.57
N PHE A 55 1.72 2.43 9.10
CA PHE A 55 1.24 1.33 9.95
C PHE A 55 2.20 0.13 9.97
N GLY A 56 2.99 -0.07 8.91
CA GLY A 56 3.76 -1.29 8.70
C GLY A 56 2.91 -2.42 8.14
N LEU A 57 3.56 -3.35 7.43
CA LEU A 57 2.87 -4.49 6.81
C LEU A 57 2.26 -5.44 7.85
N VAL A 58 2.91 -5.66 9.01
CA VAL A 58 2.41 -6.59 10.04
C VAL A 58 1.04 -6.17 10.58
N GLU A 59 0.87 -4.89 10.93
CA GLU A 59 -0.42 -4.38 11.40
C GLU A 59 -1.44 -4.29 10.25
N ALA A 60 -0.98 -3.92 9.04
CA ALA A 60 -1.86 -3.88 7.88
C ALA A 60 -2.46 -5.25 7.54
N VAL A 61 -1.66 -6.32 7.60
CA VAL A 61 -2.18 -7.67 7.29
C VAL A 61 -3.13 -8.21 8.36
N LYS A 62 -3.08 -7.70 9.59
CA LYS A 62 -4.05 -8.08 10.63
C LYS A 62 -5.46 -7.56 10.37
N LEU A 63 -5.64 -6.63 9.43
CA LEU A 63 -6.95 -6.05 9.08
C LEU A 63 -7.87 -6.97 8.27
N ALA A 64 -7.37 -8.14 7.83
CA ALA A 64 -8.17 -9.13 7.12
C ALA A 64 -7.74 -10.55 7.51
N PRO A 65 -8.59 -11.56 7.28
CA PRO A 65 -8.22 -12.96 7.44
C PRO A 65 -6.96 -13.33 6.65
N LYS A 66 -6.16 -14.24 7.21
CA LYS A 66 -4.89 -14.71 6.64
C LYS A 66 -5.08 -15.24 5.22
N GLU A 67 -6.17 -15.95 4.97
CA GLU A 67 -6.48 -16.63 3.72
C GLU A 67 -6.61 -15.63 2.56
N LEU A 68 -7.25 -14.48 2.81
CA LEU A 68 -7.40 -13.42 1.80
C LEU A 68 -6.06 -12.79 1.43
N TRP A 69 -5.13 -12.65 2.38
CA TRP A 69 -3.80 -12.16 2.08
C TRP A 69 -2.99 -13.15 1.25
N LEU A 70 -3.09 -14.45 1.56
CA LEU A 70 -2.43 -15.48 0.76
C LEU A 70 -2.97 -15.51 -0.68
N GLU A 71 -4.29 -15.41 -0.85
CA GLU A 71 -4.92 -15.32 -2.17
C GLU A 71 -4.47 -14.05 -2.92
N ALA A 72 -4.45 -12.89 -2.25
CA ALA A 72 -3.99 -11.64 -2.85
C ALA A 72 -2.53 -11.71 -3.31
N ILE A 73 -1.65 -12.36 -2.53
CA ILE A 73 -0.24 -12.57 -2.90
C ILE A 73 -0.14 -13.42 -4.17
N LYS A 74 -0.90 -14.53 -4.25
CA LYS A 74 -0.94 -15.38 -5.45
C LYS A 74 -1.41 -14.63 -6.69
N LEU A 75 -2.46 -13.80 -6.55
CA LEU A 75 -2.96 -12.98 -7.65
C LEU A 75 -1.95 -11.90 -8.08
N ALA A 76 -1.19 -11.35 -7.14
CA ALA A 76 -0.23 -10.27 -7.41
C ALA A 76 1.09 -10.75 -8.03
N TYR A 77 1.57 -11.94 -7.65
CA TYR A 77 2.90 -12.44 -7.99
C TYR A 77 2.92 -13.78 -8.72
N GLY A 78 1.76 -14.42 -8.95
CA GLY A 78 1.65 -15.79 -9.42
C GLY A 78 1.77 -16.81 -8.27
N ASP A 79 1.47 -18.08 -8.54
CA ASP A 79 1.81 -19.14 -7.58
C ASP A 79 3.33 -19.20 -7.47
N THR A 80 3.85 -19.06 -6.26
CA THR A 80 5.28 -19.09 -5.93
C THR A 80 5.89 -20.50 -6.02
N GLN A 81 5.30 -21.40 -6.84
CA GLN A 81 5.78 -22.76 -7.02
C GLN A 81 7.02 -22.87 -7.93
N ASP A 82 7.48 -21.79 -8.56
CA ASP A 82 8.69 -21.79 -9.39
C ASP A 82 9.91 -21.20 -8.66
N VAL A 83 10.21 -21.72 -7.47
CA VAL A 83 11.58 -21.65 -6.93
C VAL A 83 12.02 -23.09 -6.61
N GLU A 84 12.16 -23.90 -7.66
CA GLU A 84 12.91 -25.15 -7.62
C GLU A 84 14.42 -24.88 -7.74
N ASN A 85 15.15 -25.44 -6.76
CA ASN A 85 16.58 -25.74 -6.64
C ASN A 85 17.58 -24.60 -6.37
#